data_AF-A0A950AKA4-F1
#
_entry.id   AF-A0A950AKA4-F1
#
_cell.length_a   1.000
_cell.length_b   1.000
_cell.length_c   1.000
_cell.angle_alpha   90.00
_cell.angle_beta   90.00
_cell.angle_gamma   90.00
#
_symmetry.space_group_name_H-M   'P 1'
#
loop_
_entity.id
_entity.type
_entity.pdbx_description
1 polymer ?
#
loop_
_entity_poly.entity_id
_entity_poly.type
_entity_poly.pdbx_seq_one_letter_code
_entity_poly.pdbx_strand_id
1 'polypeptide(L)' 'MSPEVEVVDDPRGATRRLTAADLMTPSPRTCSPFSTVTEAALIFRDEDCGAVPVLEDG' A
#
# COMPACT_ATOMS: atom_id res chain seq x y z
N MET A 1 -23.43 1.93 -2.09
CA MET A 1 -23.68 1.61 -0.66
C MET A 1 -22.40 1.03 -0.09
N SER A 2 -21.70 1.79 0.73
CA SER A 2 -20.55 1.28 1.50
C SER A 2 -21.08 0.61 2.77
N PRO A 3 -20.51 -0.51 3.23
CA PRO A 3 -21.01 -1.19 4.42
C PRO A 3 -20.62 -0.39 5.67
N GLU A 4 -21.56 -0.24 6.59
CA GLU A 4 -21.34 0.37 7.90
C GLU A 4 -20.56 -0.61 8.78
N VAL A 5 -19.30 -0.32 9.04
CA VAL A 5 -18.47 -1.10 9.99
C VAL A 5 -18.98 -0.81 11.42
N GLU A 6 -18.96 -1.78 12.33
CA GLU A 6 -19.38 -1.62 13.74
C GLU A 6 -18.18 -1.20 14.63
N VAL A 7 -18.40 -0.39 15.69
CA VAL A 7 -17.33 0.05 16.61
C VAL A 7 -17.20 -0.94 17.76
N VAL A 8 -15.98 -1.39 18.05
CA VAL A 8 -15.64 -2.07 19.31
C VAL A 8 -14.74 -1.14 20.12
N ASP A 9 -15.11 -0.87 21.38
CA ASP A 9 -14.36 0.00 22.31
C ASP A 9 -13.17 -0.74 22.94
N ASP A 10 -11.95 -0.17 22.85
CA ASP A 10 -10.72 -0.69 23.48
C ASP A 10 -10.31 0.17 24.69
N PRO A 11 -10.21 -0.40 25.91
CA PRO A 11 -9.80 0.32 27.11
C PRO A 11 -8.28 0.62 27.22
N ARG A 12 -7.44 0.25 26.24
CA ARG A 12 -5.96 0.44 26.31
C ARG A 12 -5.35 1.45 25.32
N GLY A 13 -6.15 2.19 24.56
CA GLY A 13 -5.64 3.27 23.72
C GLY A 13 -6.52 3.49 22.51
N ALA A 14 -7.25 4.61 22.53
CA ALA A 14 -8.15 5.14 21.52
C ALA A 14 -8.08 4.44 20.14
N THR A 15 -8.88 3.40 19.93
CA THR A 15 -9.07 2.83 18.58
C THR A 15 -10.03 3.74 17.82
N ARG A 16 -9.48 4.83 17.28
CA ARG A 16 -10.16 5.58 16.24
C ARG A 16 -10.41 4.63 15.06
N ARG A 17 -11.57 4.69 14.43
CA ARG A 17 -11.80 4.02 13.14
C ARG A 17 -10.75 4.50 12.14
N LEU A 18 -9.79 3.64 11.84
CA LEU A 18 -8.83 3.85 10.76
C LEU A 18 -9.37 3.17 9.51
N THR A 19 -9.24 3.86 8.39
CA THR A 19 -9.50 3.33 7.05
C THR A 19 -8.23 2.65 6.52
N ALA A 20 -8.35 1.87 5.45
CA ALA A 20 -7.18 1.33 4.77
C ALA A 20 -6.22 2.44 4.30
N ALA A 21 -6.76 3.60 3.88
CA ALA A 21 -5.96 4.74 3.46
C ALA A 21 -5.12 5.33 4.61
N ASP A 22 -5.56 5.19 5.87
CA ASP A 22 -4.80 5.66 7.03
C ASP A 22 -3.60 4.77 7.37
N LEU A 23 -3.55 3.54 6.83
CA LEU A 23 -2.57 2.51 7.18
C LEU A 23 -1.65 2.09 6.04
N MET A 24 -2.12 2.19 4.79
CA MET A 24 -1.34 1.78 3.61
C MET A 24 -0.19 2.75 3.33
N THR A 25 0.88 2.23 2.70
CA THR A 25 1.99 3.05 2.21
C THR A 25 1.48 4.05 1.15
N PRO A 26 1.61 5.36 1.36
CA PRO A 26 1.19 6.35 0.38
C PRO A 26 2.16 6.35 -0.81
N SER A 27 1.62 6.44 -2.03
CA SER A 27 2.39 6.59 -3.27
C SER A 27 3.59 5.62 -3.39
N PRO A 28 3.37 4.30 -3.30
CA PRO A 28 4.45 3.32 -3.46
C PRO A 28 5.12 3.49 -4.83
N ARG A 29 6.42 3.19 -4.92
CA ARG A 29 7.11 3.13 -6.21
C ARG A 29 6.48 2.07 -7.10
N THR A 30 6.32 2.42 -8.37
CA THR A 30 5.66 1.62 -9.40
C THR A 30 6.61 1.37 -10.57
N CYS A 31 6.26 0.43 -11.44
CA CYS A 31 6.89 0.26 -12.74
C CYS A 31 5.85 0.08 -13.84
N SER A 32 6.29 0.11 -15.09
CA SER A 32 5.42 -0.09 -16.26
C SER A 32 5.43 -1.56 -16.69
N PRO A 33 4.36 -2.06 -17.37
CA PRO A 33 4.40 -3.36 -18.06
C PRO A 33 5.56 -3.51 -19.04
N PHE A 34 6.12 -2.40 -19.52
CA PHE A 34 7.27 -2.38 -20.43
C PHE A 34 8.62 -2.31 -19.71
N SER A 35 8.64 -2.10 -18.39
CA SER A 35 9.86 -2.13 -17.59
C SER A 35 10.47 -3.53 -17.59
N THR A 36 11.79 -3.58 -17.64
CA THR A 36 12.53 -4.84 -17.53
C THR A 36 12.46 -5.39 -16.11
N VAL A 37 12.61 -6.71 -15.98
CA VAL A 37 12.71 -7.36 -14.66
C VAL A 37 13.89 -6.85 -13.83
N THR A 38 14.97 -6.40 -14.49
CA THR A 38 16.12 -5.78 -13.81
C THR A 38 15.75 -4.45 -13.18
N GLU A 39 14.98 -3.59 -13.86
CA GLU A 39 14.50 -2.34 -13.30
C GLU A 39 13.57 -2.58 -12.10
N ALA A 40 12.66 -3.55 -12.19
CA ALA A 40 11.83 -3.95 -11.05
C ALA A 40 12.68 -4.49 -9.87
N ALA A 41 13.72 -5.26 -10.15
CA ALA A 41 14.67 -5.76 -9.15
C ALA A 41 15.43 -4.65 -8.43
N LEU A 42 15.78 -3.57 -9.15
CA LEU A 42 16.38 -2.39 -8.53
C LEU A 42 15.38 -1.71 -7.59
N ILE A 43 14.11 -1.58 -7.97
CA ILE A 43 13.07 -1.02 -7.08
C ILE A 43 12.92 -1.88 -5.82
N PHE A 44 12.82 -3.21 -5.94
CA PHE A 44 12.73 -4.11 -4.77
C PHE A 44 13.88 -3.88 -3.79
N ARG A 45 15.11 -3.76 -4.30
CA ARG A 45 16.31 -3.53 -3.48
C ARG A 45 16.33 -2.14 -2.86
N ASP A 46 16.01 -1.11 -3.65
CA ASP A 46 16.20 0.28 -3.24
C ASP A 46 15.09 0.74 -2.27
N GLU A 47 13.86 0.24 -2.44
CA GLU A 47 12.72 0.50 -1.54
C GLU A 47 12.59 -0.54 -0.41
N ASP A 48 13.44 -1.57 -0.40
CA ASP A 48 13.39 -2.71 0.53
C ASP A 48 11.97 -3.31 0.67
N CYS A 49 11.34 -3.59 -0.48
CA CYS A 49 9.95 -4.00 -0.54
C CYS A 49 9.78 -5.40 -1.15
N GLY A 50 8.69 -6.08 -0.76
CA GLY A 50 8.34 -7.41 -1.28
C GLY A 50 7.40 -7.40 -2.48
N ALA A 51 6.91 -6.23 -2.89
CA ALA A 51 5.95 -6.07 -3.98
C ALA A 51 6.12 -4.68 -4.66
N VAL A 52 6.05 -4.65 -5.98
CA VAL A 52 6.06 -3.42 -6.80
C VAL A 52 4.79 -3.42 -7.65
N PRO A 53 3.88 -2.45 -7.49
CA PRO A 53 2.72 -2.33 -8.36
C PRO A 53 3.12 -1.98 -9.80
N VAL A 54 2.45 -2.60 -10.77
CA VAL A 54 2.66 -2.34 -12.20
C VAL A 54 1.49 -1.50 -12.72
N LEU A 55 1.78 -0.31 -13.26
CA LEU A 55 0.80 0.64 -13.83
C LEU A 55 1.13 0.91 -15.29
N GLU A 56 0.13 1.11 -16.15
CA GLU A 56 0.34 1.35 -17.60
C GLU A 56 1.34 2.49 -17.88
N ASP A 57 1.20 3.62 -17.19
CA ASP A 57 2.01 4.83 -17.38
C ASP A 57 3.24 4.94 -16.46
N GLY A 58 3.51 3.93 -15.62
CA GLY A 58 4.61 3.94 -14.65
C GLY A 58 4.25 4.68 -13.36
#